data_AF-A0A4U3L6D4-F1
#
_entry.id   AF-A0A4U3L6D4-F1
#
_cell.length_a   1.000
_cell.length_b   1.000
_cell.length_c   1.000
_cell.angle_alpha   90.00
_cell.angle_beta   90.00
_cell.angle_gamma   90.00
#
_symmetry.space_group_name_H-M   'P 1'
#
loop_
_entity.id
_entity.type
_entity.pdbx_description
1 polymer ?
#
loop_
_entity_poly.entity_id
_entity_poly.type
_entity_poly.pdbx_seq_one_letter_code
_entity_poly.pdbx_strand_id
1 'polypeptide(L)'
;MLHKAEGFDRRKFTMAGILVAMGVVYGDIGTSPLYVMKAIVGDNGGLARVSESFILGSVSLIFWTLTILTTIKYVVIALNADNHGEGGIFSLYTLVRKKSKYLIIPAMIGGAALLADGVLTPAVTVTTAIEGLRGIPAFFERFGNDQTIIVVITLTIILILFSVQRFGTELVGKAFGPIMFLWFTFLGIIGLMNFSQDWTVIRALNPYYALQLLVSPENKLGLFILGNIFLATTGAEALYSDLGHVGKMNIRISWPYIKICLILNYLGQAAWLLTVKENPEMQALAEINPFFQM
;
A
#
# COMPACT_ATOMS: atom_id res chain seq x y z
N MET A 1 -32.84 -21.11 -22.53
CA MET A 1 -33.33 -19.90 -21.84
C MET A 1 -32.12 -19.08 -21.44
N LEU A 2 -31.84 -18.04 -22.22
CA LEU A 2 -30.69 -17.16 -22.07
C LEU A 2 -30.93 -16.23 -20.88
N HIS A 3 -30.16 -16.39 -19.81
CA HIS A 3 -30.13 -15.43 -18.72
C HIS A 3 -29.38 -14.20 -19.22
N LYS A 4 -30.14 -13.16 -19.52
CA LYS A 4 -29.70 -11.86 -19.98
C LYS A 4 -28.97 -11.19 -18.81
N ALA A 5 -27.64 -11.25 -18.81
CA ALA A 5 -26.83 -10.44 -17.90
C ALA A 5 -27.18 -8.98 -18.17
N GLU A 6 -27.86 -8.35 -17.22
CA GLU A 6 -28.20 -6.93 -17.28
C GLU A 6 -26.90 -6.13 -17.35
N GLY A 7 -26.74 -5.42 -18.46
CA GLY A 7 -25.60 -4.54 -18.68
C GLY A 7 -25.61 -3.43 -17.64
N PHE A 8 -24.61 -3.42 -16.77
CA PHE A 8 -24.25 -2.25 -15.98
C PHE A 8 -24.02 -1.07 -16.95
N ASP A 9 -24.84 -0.04 -16.81
CA ASP A 9 -24.84 1.16 -17.64
C ASP A 9 -23.48 1.87 -17.57
N ARG A 10 -22.78 1.92 -18.72
CA ARG A 10 -21.34 2.24 -18.85
C ARG A 10 -20.97 3.72 -18.68
N ARG A 11 -21.78 4.59 -18.06
CA ARG A 11 -21.52 6.05 -18.07
C ARG A 11 -21.76 6.85 -16.79
N LYS A 12 -22.22 6.26 -15.68
CA LYS A 12 -22.46 7.02 -14.44
C LYS A 12 -21.63 6.47 -13.29
N PHE A 13 -20.76 7.30 -12.72
CA PHE A 13 -20.18 7.02 -11.41
C PHE A 13 -21.30 7.01 -10.38
N THR A 14 -21.24 6.10 -9.42
CA THR A 14 -22.18 6.06 -8.30
C THR A 14 -21.38 6.09 -7.00
N MET A 15 -21.92 6.74 -5.97
CA MET A 15 -21.26 6.75 -4.64
C MET A 15 -21.04 5.33 -4.11
N ALA A 16 -21.97 4.42 -4.39
CA ALA A 16 -21.81 3.00 -4.09
C ALA A 16 -20.64 2.38 -4.88
N GLY A 17 -20.50 2.68 -6.18
CA GLY A 17 -19.38 2.21 -7.00
C GLY A 17 -18.02 2.75 -6.56
N ILE A 18 -17.97 3.98 -6.05
CA ILE A 18 -16.77 4.56 -5.44
C ILE A 18 -16.40 3.83 -4.14
N LEU A 19 -17.37 3.55 -3.28
CA LEU A 19 -17.13 2.79 -2.05
C LEU A 19 -16.69 1.36 -2.34
N VAL A 20 -17.30 0.69 -3.33
CA VAL A 20 -16.86 -0.64 -3.77
C VAL A 20 -15.44 -0.59 -4.33
N ALA A 21 -15.10 0.43 -5.13
CA ALA A 21 -13.73 0.65 -5.58
C ALA A 21 -12.77 0.78 -4.40
N MET A 22 -13.15 1.55 -3.38
CA MET A 22 -12.33 1.73 -2.19
C MET A 22 -12.11 0.45 -1.40
N GLY A 23 -13.15 -0.38 -1.25
CA GLY A 23 -13.09 -1.63 -0.51
C GLY A 23 -12.28 -2.71 -1.20
N VAL A 24 -12.46 -2.89 -2.50
CA VAL A 24 -11.90 -4.03 -3.25
C VAL A 24 -10.52 -3.72 -3.83
N VAL A 25 -10.29 -2.47 -4.26
CA VAL A 25 -9.12 -2.14 -5.09
C VAL A 25 -7.99 -1.52 -4.27
N TYR A 26 -8.33 -0.73 -3.25
CA TYR A 26 -7.34 0.05 -2.49
C TYR A 26 -6.99 -0.56 -1.13
N GLY A 27 -7.51 -1.75 -0.80
CA GLY A 27 -7.18 -2.46 0.44
C GLY A 27 -5.67 -2.56 0.66
N ASP A 28 -5.00 -3.21 -0.29
CA ASP A 28 -3.57 -3.53 -0.19
C ASP A 28 -2.70 -2.26 -0.15
N ILE A 29 -2.89 -1.34 -1.11
CA ILE A 29 -2.14 -0.07 -1.16
C ILE A 29 -2.40 0.82 0.06
N GLY A 30 -3.57 0.69 0.68
CA GLY A 30 -3.95 1.40 1.90
C GLY A 30 -3.24 0.90 3.15
N THR A 31 -2.71 -0.32 3.12
CA THR A 31 -1.99 -0.93 4.26
C THR A 31 -0.49 -0.71 4.21
N SER A 32 0.06 -0.34 3.05
CA SER A 32 1.48 -0.07 2.85
C SER A 32 2.12 0.91 3.86
N PRO A 33 1.45 1.99 4.29
CA PRO A 33 2.02 2.90 5.27
C PRO A 33 2.38 2.25 6.62
N LEU A 34 1.80 1.08 6.94
CA LEU A 34 2.09 0.32 8.17
C LEU A 34 3.53 -0.21 8.22
N TYR A 35 4.12 -0.56 7.06
CA TYR A 35 5.38 -1.28 7.00
C TYR A 35 6.47 -0.59 6.16
N VAL A 36 6.11 0.28 5.21
CA VAL A 36 7.08 0.89 4.27
C VAL A 36 8.15 1.72 4.99
N MET A 37 7.76 2.69 5.81
CA MET A 37 8.75 3.53 6.51
C MET A 37 9.50 2.76 7.59
N LYS A 38 8.86 1.78 8.26
CA LYS A 38 9.53 0.85 9.17
C LYS A 38 10.67 0.12 8.44
N ALA A 39 10.40 -0.44 7.26
CA ALA A 39 11.40 -1.15 6.45
C ALA A 39 12.52 -0.22 5.96
N ILE A 40 12.17 0.97 5.46
CA ILE A 40 13.16 1.96 4.98
C ILE A 40 14.15 2.37 6.08
N VAL A 41 13.64 2.69 7.28
CA VAL A 41 14.48 3.12 8.40
C VAL A 41 15.22 1.94 9.03
N GLY A 42 14.54 0.81 9.24
CA GLY A 42 15.11 -0.39 9.83
C GLY A 42 16.28 -0.95 9.00
N ASP A 43 16.06 -1.16 7.70
CA ASP A 43 17.07 -1.77 6.82
C ASP A 43 18.26 -0.83 6.53
N ASN A 44 18.11 0.48 6.76
CA ASN A 44 19.23 1.43 6.69
C ASN A 44 20.04 1.54 8.01
N GLY A 45 19.67 0.74 9.02
CA GLY A 45 20.36 0.64 10.30
C GLY A 45 19.77 1.50 11.42
N GLY A 46 18.46 1.78 11.37
CA GLY A 46 17.70 2.42 12.45
C GLY A 46 17.74 3.95 12.46
N LEU A 47 17.01 4.54 13.42
CA LEU A 47 16.80 5.99 13.52
C LEU A 47 18.11 6.77 13.67
N ALA A 48 19.09 6.24 14.42
CA ALA A 48 20.37 6.88 14.66
C ALA A 48 21.23 7.09 13.39
N ARG A 49 20.94 6.38 12.31
CA ARG A 49 21.72 6.40 11.06
C ARG A 49 21.04 7.14 9.91
N VAL A 50 19.77 7.53 10.08
CA VAL A 50 19.03 8.24 9.03
C VAL A 50 19.16 9.76 9.21
N SER A 51 19.59 10.43 8.15
CA SER A 51 19.71 11.88 8.08
C SER A 51 18.36 12.52 7.68
N GLU A 52 18.27 13.86 7.77
CA GLU A 52 17.10 14.58 7.23
C GLU A 52 17.00 14.38 5.71
N SER A 53 18.12 14.49 4.99
CA SER A 53 18.20 14.22 3.54
C SER A 53 17.73 12.82 3.19
N PHE A 54 18.04 11.81 4.01
CA PHE A 54 17.58 10.44 3.82
C PHE A 54 16.06 10.31 3.97
N ILE A 55 15.47 10.93 5.00
CA ILE A 55 14.02 10.88 5.25
C ILE A 55 13.27 11.60 4.12
N LEU A 56 13.70 12.82 3.75
CA LEU A 56 13.10 13.58 2.66
C LEU A 56 13.25 12.85 1.31
N GLY A 57 14.42 12.27 1.04
CA GLY A 57 14.67 11.47 -0.16
C GLY A 57 13.79 10.23 -0.23
N SER A 58 13.53 9.59 0.90
CA SER A 58 12.72 8.38 0.98
C SER A 58 11.25 8.69 0.69
N VAL A 59 10.70 9.75 1.30
CA VAL A 59 9.33 10.20 0.98
C VAL A 59 9.22 10.72 -0.46
N SER A 60 10.27 11.35 -0.99
CA SER A 60 10.35 11.73 -2.40
C SER A 60 10.25 10.53 -3.33
N LEU A 61 11.03 9.47 -3.05
CA LEU A 61 10.99 8.21 -3.79
C LEU A 61 9.60 7.57 -3.73
N ILE A 62 8.96 7.53 -2.55
CA ILE A 62 7.58 7.02 -2.40
C ILE A 62 6.60 7.85 -3.24
N PHE A 63 6.63 9.18 -3.13
CA PHE A 63 5.74 10.07 -3.86
C PHE A 63 5.86 9.91 -5.38
N TRP A 64 7.09 9.86 -5.89
CA TRP A 64 7.34 9.71 -7.33
C TRP A 64 7.05 8.30 -7.82
N THR A 65 7.28 7.28 -7.00
CA THR A 65 6.92 5.88 -7.32
C THR A 65 5.41 5.71 -7.41
N LEU A 66 4.64 6.25 -6.45
CA LEU A 66 3.18 6.33 -6.53
C LEU A 66 2.72 7.14 -7.75
N THR A 67 3.36 8.26 -8.05
CA THR A 67 2.97 9.07 -9.20
C THR A 67 3.23 8.35 -10.52
N ILE A 68 4.40 7.74 -10.70
CA ILE A 68 4.78 7.09 -11.96
C ILE A 68 4.06 5.75 -12.11
N LEU A 69 4.10 4.88 -11.10
CA LEU A 69 3.54 3.54 -11.22
C LEU A 69 2.01 3.55 -11.07
N THR A 70 1.48 4.07 -9.97
CA THR A 70 0.05 3.92 -9.70
C THR A 70 -0.78 4.95 -10.45
N THR A 71 -0.34 6.21 -10.50
CA THR A 71 -1.07 7.25 -11.26
C THR A 71 -0.86 7.13 -12.77
N ILE A 72 0.38 7.22 -13.26
CA ILE A 72 0.63 7.28 -14.71
C ILE A 72 0.45 5.89 -15.34
N LYS A 73 1.22 4.88 -14.90
CA LYS A 73 1.17 3.55 -15.51
C LYS A 73 -0.20 2.89 -15.31
N TYR A 74 -0.75 2.81 -14.11
CA TYR A 74 -2.01 2.09 -13.90
C TYR A 74 -3.24 2.94 -14.23
N VAL A 75 -3.45 4.08 -13.54
CA VAL A 75 -4.70 4.86 -13.68
C VAL A 75 -4.84 5.57 -15.03
N VAL A 76 -3.75 6.13 -15.57
CA VAL A 76 -3.78 6.83 -16.86
C VAL A 76 -3.62 5.86 -18.02
N ILE A 77 -2.61 5.00 -18.02
CA ILE A 77 -2.28 4.16 -19.19
C ILE A 77 -3.03 2.82 -19.15
N ALA A 78 -2.84 1.99 -18.12
CA ALA A 78 -3.35 0.61 -18.09
C ALA A 78 -4.88 0.57 -18.11
N LEU A 79 -5.55 1.47 -17.39
CA LEU A 79 -7.02 1.60 -17.45
C LEU A 79 -7.55 1.93 -18.86
N ASN A 80 -6.72 2.51 -19.76
CA ASN A 80 -7.07 2.72 -21.17
C ASN A 80 -6.80 1.51 -22.06
N ALA A 81 -6.02 0.54 -21.60
CA ALA A 81 -5.74 -0.71 -22.29
C ALA A 81 -6.67 -1.82 -21.75
N ASP A 82 -7.98 -1.69 -21.94
CA ASP A 82 -8.97 -2.69 -21.53
C ASP A 82 -9.30 -3.67 -22.66
N ASN A 83 -9.67 -4.90 -22.30
CA ASN A 83 -10.15 -5.90 -23.25
C ASN A 83 -11.64 -6.13 -23.02
N HIS A 84 -12.50 -5.47 -23.79
CA HIS A 84 -13.96 -5.56 -23.64
C HIS A 84 -14.50 -5.11 -22.26
N GLY A 85 -13.68 -4.41 -21.47
CA GLY A 85 -14.00 -3.98 -20.10
C GLY A 85 -13.37 -4.84 -19.01
N GLU A 86 -12.69 -5.94 -19.35
CA GLU A 86 -11.92 -6.76 -18.41
C GLU A 86 -10.44 -6.36 -18.42
N GLY A 87 -9.86 -6.18 -17.23
CA GLY A 87 -8.44 -5.95 -17.01
C GLY A 87 -7.78 -7.13 -16.28
N GLY A 88 -6.51 -6.97 -15.92
CA GLY A 88 -5.74 -7.96 -15.15
C GLY A 88 -4.78 -8.82 -15.97
N ILE A 89 -3.91 -9.53 -15.25
CA ILE A 89 -2.89 -10.40 -15.85
C ILE A 89 -3.53 -11.54 -16.66
N PHE A 90 -4.71 -12.02 -16.26
CA PHE A 90 -5.44 -13.06 -16.98
C PHE A 90 -6.11 -12.55 -18.27
N SER A 91 -6.61 -11.31 -18.30
CA SER A 91 -7.09 -10.71 -19.55
C SER A 91 -5.92 -10.48 -20.53
N LEU A 92 -4.78 -10.01 -20.03
CA LEU A 92 -3.51 -9.93 -20.77
C LEU A 92 -3.06 -11.30 -21.29
N TYR A 93 -3.15 -12.37 -20.49
CA TYR A 93 -2.84 -13.73 -20.92
C TYR A 93 -3.67 -14.15 -22.14
N THR A 94 -5.00 -13.90 -22.13
CA THR A 94 -5.87 -14.27 -23.26
C THR A 94 -5.56 -13.47 -24.54
N LEU A 95 -5.11 -12.22 -24.41
CA LEU A 95 -4.65 -11.37 -25.50
C LEU A 95 -3.30 -11.82 -26.06
N VAL A 96 -2.36 -12.13 -25.18
CA VAL A 96 -0.95 -12.39 -25.51
C VAL A 96 -0.76 -13.79 -26.12
N ARG A 97 -1.54 -14.79 -25.68
CA ARG A 97 -1.47 -16.14 -26.28
C ARG A 97 -1.83 -16.16 -27.77
N LYS A 98 -2.62 -15.19 -28.22
CA LYS A 98 -3.01 -15.06 -29.64
C LYS A 98 -1.87 -14.53 -30.51
N LYS A 99 -0.85 -13.88 -29.93
CA LYS A 99 0.26 -13.27 -30.68
C LYS A 99 1.50 -14.14 -30.77
N SER A 100 1.84 -14.93 -29.74
CA SER A 100 2.96 -15.89 -29.81
C SER A 100 2.86 -16.95 -28.71
N LYS A 101 3.17 -18.20 -29.07
CA LYS A 101 3.23 -19.32 -28.13
C LYS A 101 4.31 -19.13 -27.05
N TYR A 102 5.41 -18.42 -27.35
CA TYR A 102 6.53 -18.21 -26.42
C TYR A 102 6.20 -17.23 -25.28
N LEU A 103 5.17 -16.39 -25.45
CA LEU A 103 4.74 -15.47 -24.40
C LEU A 103 4.00 -16.17 -23.24
N ILE A 104 3.77 -17.48 -23.34
CA ILE A 104 3.16 -18.26 -22.25
C ILE A 104 4.07 -18.34 -21.02
N ILE A 105 5.39 -18.45 -21.21
CA ILE A 105 6.37 -18.57 -20.12
C ILE A 105 6.37 -17.32 -19.23
N PRO A 106 6.58 -16.10 -19.76
CA PRO A 106 6.53 -14.89 -18.93
C PRO A 106 5.14 -14.66 -18.30
N ALA A 107 4.06 -15.07 -18.97
CA ALA A 107 2.72 -14.97 -18.40
C ALA A 107 2.50 -15.92 -17.20
N MET A 108 3.00 -17.16 -17.28
CA MET A 108 2.94 -18.10 -16.15
C MET A 108 3.77 -17.61 -14.96
N ILE A 109 4.96 -17.06 -15.21
CA ILE A 109 5.79 -16.46 -14.17
C ILE A 109 5.06 -15.28 -13.51
N GLY A 110 4.47 -14.39 -14.30
CA GLY A 110 3.68 -13.26 -13.79
C GLY A 110 2.45 -13.70 -12.98
N GLY A 111 1.74 -14.73 -13.45
CA GLY A 111 0.61 -15.32 -12.71
C GLY A 111 1.03 -15.94 -11.38
N ALA A 112 2.14 -16.67 -11.34
CA ALA A 112 2.70 -17.24 -10.11
C ALA A 112 3.14 -16.13 -9.13
N ALA A 113 3.76 -15.06 -9.64
CA ALA A 113 4.15 -13.91 -8.83
C ALA A 113 2.93 -13.21 -8.22
N LEU A 114 1.83 -13.03 -8.96
CA LEU A 114 0.59 -12.45 -8.45
C LEU A 114 -0.06 -13.33 -7.37
N LEU A 115 -0.02 -14.66 -7.54
CA LEU A 115 -0.50 -15.58 -6.50
C LEU A 115 0.36 -15.53 -5.24
N ALA A 116 1.69 -15.43 -5.39
CA ALA A 116 2.60 -15.28 -4.25
C ALA A 116 2.33 -13.97 -3.49
N ASP A 117 2.12 -12.87 -4.21
CA ASP A 117 1.78 -11.57 -3.63
C ASP A 117 0.46 -11.64 -2.82
N GLY A 118 -0.58 -12.25 -3.39
CA GLY A 118 -1.86 -12.44 -2.70
C GLY A 118 -1.78 -13.30 -1.43
N VAL A 119 -0.77 -14.16 -1.30
CA VAL A 119 -0.51 -14.94 -0.07
C VAL A 119 0.32 -14.15 0.94
N LEU A 120 1.28 -13.36 0.49
CA LEU A 120 2.19 -12.60 1.35
C LEU A 120 1.51 -11.38 2.00
N THR A 121 0.64 -10.68 1.29
CA THR A 121 0.03 -9.42 1.77
C THR A 121 -0.75 -9.60 3.08
N PRO A 122 -1.67 -10.57 3.23
CA PRO A 122 -2.36 -10.79 4.51
C PRO A 122 -1.40 -11.13 5.66
N ALA A 123 -0.34 -11.89 5.37
CA ALA A 123 0.65 -12.28 6.38
C ALA A 123 1.45 -11.07 6.87
N VAL A 124 1.98 -10.25 5.96
CA VAL A 124 2.80 -9.07 6.30
C VAL A 124 1.96 -8.00 6.98
N THR A 125 0.79 -7.68 6.44
CA THR A 125 -0.08 -6.62 6.97
C THR A 125 -0.62 -6.97 8.36
N VAL A 126 -1.14 -8.18 8.57
CA VAL A 126 -1.67 -8.58 9.89
C VAL A 126 -0.54 -8.69 10.92
N THR A 127 0.61 -9.26 10.55
CA THR A 127 1.76 -9.32 11.46
C THR A 127 2.22 -7.93 11.87
N THR A 128 2.37 -7.01 10.91
CA THR A 128 2.78 -5.62 11.20
C THR A 128 1.76 -4.90 12.08
N ALA A 129 0.46 -5.16 11.88
CA ALA A 129 -0.59 -4.59 12.73
C ALA A 129 -0.47 -5.05 14.19
N ILE A 130 -0.26 -6.35 14.41
CA ILE A 130 -0.12 -6.92 15.77
C ILE A 130 1.22 -6.51 16.40
N GLU A 131 2.31 -6.48 15.63
CA GLU A 131 3.60 -5.94 16.08
C GLU A 131 3.49 -4.48 16.49
N GLY A 132 2.71 -3.68 15.75
CA GLY A 132 2.44 -2.28 16.09
C GLY A 132 1.75 -2.11 17.43
N LEU A 133 0.80 -3.00 17.78
CA LEU A 133 0.12 -2.98 19.08
C LEU A 133 1.09 -3.16 20.25
N ARG A 134 2.20 -3.89 20.07
CA ARG A 134 3.25 -4.05 21.10
C ARG A 134 3.86 -2.71 21.53
N GLY A 135 3.78 -1.67 20.69
CA GLY A 135 4.24 -0.31 21.06
C GLY A 135 3.40 0.35 22.15
N ILE A 136 2.21 -0.18 22.47
CA ILE A 136 1.30 0.37 23.47
C ILE A 136 1.55 -0.36 24.82
N PRO A 137 1.77 0.35 25.94
CA PRO A 137 2.11 -0.27 27.23
C PRO A 137 1.17 -1.39 27.69
N ALA A 138 -0.15 -1.18 27.55
CA ALA A 138 -1.15 -2.17 27.94
C ALA A 138 -1.05 -3.50 27.17
N PHE A 139 -0.60 -3.44 25.91
CA PHE A 139 -0.39 -4.60 25.07
C PHE A 139 1.02 -5.18 25.25
N PHE A 140 2.02 -4.33 25.50
CA PHE A 140 3.38 -4.77 25.83
C PHE A 140 3.40 -5.67 27.07
N GLU A 141 2.64 -5.36 28.12
CA GLU A 141 2.54 -6.21 29.31
C GLU A 141 1.96 -7.61 29.01
N ARG A 142 1.10 -7.72 27.99
CA ARG A 142 0.43 -8.97 27.62
C ARG A 142 1.22 -9.80 26.61
N PHE A 143 1.86 -9.13 25.63
CA PHE A 143 2.64 -9.77 24.57
C PHE A 143 4.10 -10.01 24.99
N GLY A 144 4.62 -9.17 25.89
CA GLY A 144 6.03 -9.13 26.24
C GLY A 144 6.92 -8.99 25.01
N ASN A 145 8.10 -9.61 25.10
CA ASN A 145 9.02 -9.68 23.97
C ASN A 145 8.87 -10.96 23.11
N ASP A 146 7.78 -11.71 23.27
CA ASP A 146 7.64 -13.04 22.66
C ASP A 146 7.04 -13.00 21.24
N GLN A 147 7.88 -13.25 20.23
CA GLN A 147 7.44 -13.33 18.84
C GLN A 147 6.44 -14.47 18.59
N THR A 148 6.48 -15.53 19.41
CA THR A 148 5.56 -16.67 19.30
C THR A 148 4.12 -16.24 19.53
N ILE A 149 3.90 -15.34 20.49
CA ILE A 149 2.56 -14.82 20.80
C ILE A 149 2.01 -14.04 19.60
N ILE A 150 2.83 -13.17 19.00
CA ILE A 150 2.45 -12.41 17.80
C ILE A 150 2.08 -13.36 16.67
N VAL A 151 2.91 -14.37 16.40
CA VAL A 151 2.65 -15.37 15.35
C VAL A 151 1.35 -16.14 15.60
N VAL A 152 1.08 -16.58 16.83
CA VAL A 152 -0.16 -17.30 17.18
C VAL A 152 -1.39 -16.41 16.99
N ILE A 153 -1.33 -15.15 17.40
CA ILE A 153 -2.42 -14.19 17.21
C ILE A 153 -2.66 -13.95 15.72
N THR A 154 -1.61 -13.69 14.94
CA THR A 154 -1.70 -13.50 13.49
C THR A 154 -2.32 -14.71 12.81
N LEU A 155 -1.84 -15.93 13.10
CA LEU A 155 -2.39 -17.16 12.53
C LEU A 155 -3.87 -17.33 12.89
N THR A 156 -4.25 -17.01 14.12
CA THR A 156 -5.64 -17.07 14.57
C THR A 156 -6.52 -16.07 13.82
N ILE A 157 -6.08 -14.83 13.66
CA ILE A 157 -6.80 -13.78 12.91
C ILE A 157 -6.97 -14.21 11.45
N ILE A 158 -5.89 -14.65 10.79
CA ILE A 158 -5.93 -15.13 9.41
C ILE A 158 -6.90 -16.30 9.29
N LEU A 159 -6.81 -17.31 10.16
CA LEU A 159 -7.69 -18.48 10.12
C LEU A 159 -9.17 -18.08 10.27
N ILE A 160 -9.49 -17.15 11.17
CA ILE A 160 -10.86 -16.64 11.35
C ILE A 160 -11.33 -15.87 10.10
N LEU A 161 -10.52 -14.93 9.60
CA LEU A 161 -10.86 -14.12 8.43
C LEU A 161 -11.13 -15.00 7.20
N PHE A 162 -10.25 -15.96 6.90
CA PHE A 162 -10.42 -16.90 5.80
C PHE A 162 -11.59 -17.88 6.05
N SER A 163 -11.85 -18.25 7.30
CA SER A 163 -13.02 -19.08 7.63
C SER A 163 -14.34 -18.34 7.36
N VAL A 164 -14.41 -17.04 7.63
CA VAL A 164 -15.61 -16.22 7.38
C VAL A 164 -15.88 -16.05 5.87
N GLN A 165 -14.83 -15.95 5.05
CA GLN A 165 -14.96 -15.82 3.59
C GLN A 165 -15.72 -16.98 2.93
N ARG A 166 -15.76 -18.17 3.57
CA ARG A 166 -16.52 -19.33 3.06
C ARG A 166 -18.02 -19.10 2.95
N PHE A 167 -18.57 -18.14 3.71
CA PHE A 167 -20.00 -17.83 3.75
C PHE A 167 -20.45 -16.83 2.67
N GLY A 168 -19.53 -16.39 1.81
CA GLY A 168 -19.81 -15.51 0.67
C GLY A 168 -18.99 -14.24 0.71
N THR A 169 -18.25 -13.98 -0.36
CA THR A 169 -17.39 -12.80 -0.52
C THR A 169 -18.18 -11.52 -0.83
N GLU A 170 -19.44 -11.64 -1.26
CA GLU A 170 -20.27 -10.49 -1.65
C GLU A 170 -20.65 -9.61 -0.45
N LEU A 171 -20.98 -10.22 0.69
CA LEU A 171 -21.36 -9.49 1.90
C LEU A 171 -20.15 -8.79 2.54
N VAL A 172 -19.00 -9.49 2.53
CA VAL A 172 -17.71 -8.97 2.96
C VAL A 172 -17.29 -7.79 2.08
N GLY A 173 -17.34 -7.94 0.76
CA GLY A 173 -16.97 -6.87 -0.18
C GLY A 173 -17.80 -5.59 -0.03
N LYS A 174 -19.10 -5.69 0.28
CA LYS A 174 -19.97 -4.52 0.53
C LYS A 174 -19.60 -3.78 1.83
N ALA A 175 -19.20 -4.51 2.88
CA ALA A 175 -18.78 -3.91 4.15
C ALA A 175 -17.40 -3.23 4.07
N PHE A 176 -16.51 -3.73 3.22
CA PHE A 176 -15.14 -3.23 3.08
C PHE A 176 -15.08 -1.80 2.54
N GLY A 177 -16.01 -1.38 1.69
CA GLY A 177 -16.01 -0.03 1.11
C GLY A 177 -16.03 1.10 2.15
N PRO A 178 -17.06 1.15 3.03
CA PRO A 178 -17.11 2.11 4.13
C PRO A 178 -15.92 2.02 5.09
N ILE A 179 -15.46 0.81 5.41
CA ILE A 179 -14.30 0.60 6.30
C ILE A 179 -13.04 1.23 5.67
N MET A 180 -12.79 0.98 4.38
CA MET A 180 -11.64 1.56 3.68
C MET A 180 -11.75 3.08 3.56
N PHE A 181 -12.94 3.63 3.35
CA PHE A 181 -13.12 5.08 3.37
C PHE A 181 -12.76 5.69 4.73
N LEU A 182 -13.22 5.07 5.83
CA LEU A 182 -12.85 5.48 7.19
C LEU A 182 -11.34 5.34 7.43
N TRP A 183 -10.75 4.24 6.96
CA TRP A 183 -9.31 4.00 7.05
C TRP A 183 -8.50 5.08 6.31
N PHE A 184 -8.80 5.37 5.06
CA PHE A 184 -8.10 6.42 4.31
C PHE A 184 -8.31 7.82 4.90
N THR A 185 -9.53 8.09 5.40
CA THR A 185 -9.79 9.34 6.13
C THR A 185 -8.92 9.44 7.38
N PHE A 186 -8.82 8.36 8.16
CA PHE A 186 -7.93 8.28 9.32
C PHE A 186 -6.47 8.53 8.93
N LEU A 187 -5.96 7.85 7.89
CA LEU A 187 -4.60 8.06 7.38
C LEU A 187 -4.34 9.53 7.02
N GLY A 188 -5.29 10.16 6.32
CA GLY A 188 -5.19 11.55 5.91
C GLY A 188 -5.21 12.52 7.09
N ILE A 189 -6.07 12.30 8.09
CA ILE A 189 -6.18 13.16 9.27
C ILE A 189 -4.93 13.04 10.14
N ILE A 190 -4.51 11.82 10.51
CA ILE A 190 -3.31 11.62 11.34
C ILE A 190 -2.06 12.11 10.61
N GLY A 191 -1.98 11.84 9.30
CA GLY A 191 -0.92 12.37 8.45
C GLY A 191 -0.87 13.89 8.46
N LEU A 192 -2.02 14.55 8.29
CA LEU A 192 -2.12 16.01 8.30
C LEU A 192 -1.76 16.63 9.67
N MET A 193 -2.20 16.00 10.76
CA MET A 193 -1.89 16.45 12.12
C MET A 193 -0.38 16.44 12.38
N ASN A 194 0.30 15.35 12.06
CA ASN A 194 1.75 15.25 12.23
C ASN A 194 2.53 16.09 11.22
N PHE A 195 2.09 16.12 9.97
CA PHE A 195 2.65 16.98 8.93
C PHE A 195 2.64 18.46 9.32
N SER A 196 1.60 18.92 10.05
CA SER A 196 1.50 20.31 10.48
C SER A 196 2.58 20.75 11.48
N GLN A 197 3.29 19.80 12.09
CA GLN A 197 4.41 20.07 13.01
C GLN A 197 5.66 20.54 12.27
N ASP A 198 5.87 20.09 11.02
CA ASP A 198 7.00 20.50 10.19
C ASP A 198 6.62 20.60 8.70
N TRP A 199 6.37 21.83 8.25
CA TRP A 199 6.02 22.12 6.86
C TRP A 199 7.19 21.98 5.88
N THR A 200 8.43 21.87 6.37
CA THR A 200 9.62 21.75 5.52
C THR A 200 9.62 20.44 4.73
N VAL A 201 8.92 19.41 5.22
CA VAL A 201 8.82 18.10 4.55
C VAL A 201 8.11 18.15 3.20
N ILE A 202 7.37 19.22 2.87
CA ILE A 202 6.83 19.47 1.51
C ILE A 202 7.94 19.39 0.46
N ARG A 203 9.17 19.78 0.81
CA ARG A 203 10.32 19.74 -0.11
C ARG A 203 10.54 18.33 -0.69
N ALA A 204 10.15 17.27 0.02
CA ALA A 204 10.22 15.89 -0.47
C ALA A 204 9.44 15.67 -1.78
N LEU A 205 8.44 16.49 -2.11
CA LEU A 205 7.74 16.40 -3.40
C LEU A 205 8.64 16.71 -4.61
N ASN A 206 9.76 17.41 -4.40
CA ASN A 206 10.74 17.68 -5.44
C ASN A 206 11.54 16.39 -5.76
N PRO A 207 11.57 15.90 -7.03
CA PRO A 207 12.27 14.67 -7.42
C PRO A 207 13.78 14.74 -7.21
N TYR A 208 14.34 15.94 -7.02
CA TYR A 208 15.74 16.12 -6.66
C TYR A 208 16.14 15.30 -5.44
N TYR A 209 15.31 15.27 -4.39
CA TYR A 209 15.61 14.51 -3.16
C TYR A 209 15.63 13.00 -3.41
N ALA A 210 14.72 12.50 -4.24
CA ALA A 210 14.70 11.09 -4.63
C ALA A 210 15.98 10.69 -5.37
N LEU A 211 16.40 11.48 -6.36
CA LEU A 211 17.61 11.21 -7.13
C LEU A 211 18.87 11.33 -6.27
N GLN A 212 18.92 12.34 -5.40
CA GLN A 212 20.02 12.54 -4.47
C GLN A 212 20.18 11.35 -3.53
N LEU A 213 19.08 10.81 -2.98
CA LEU A 213 19.14 9.65 -2.10
C LEU A 213 19.66 8.40 -2.81
N LEU A 214 19.28 8.16 -4.06
CA LEU A 214 19.73 6.97 -4.81
C LEU A 214 21.24 6.94 -5.02
N VAL A 215 21.89 8.09 -5.07
CA VAL A 215 23.35 8.22 -5.24
C VAL A 215 24.07 8.60 -3.94
N SER A 216 23.34 8.85 -2.86
CA SER A 216 23.90 9.31 -1.59
C SER A 216 24.65 8.17 -0.89
N PRO A 217 25.83 8.44 -0.30
CA PRO A 217 26.52 7.50 0.59
C PRO A 217 25.71 7.12 1.83
N GLU A 218 24.70 7.91 2.20
CA GLU A 218 23.80 7.65 3.33
C GLU A 218 22.85 6.48 3.08
N ASN A 219 22.64 6.13 1.81
CA ASN A 219 21.85 4.98 1.40
C ASN A 219 22.73 3.73 1.37
N LYS A 220 22.75 2.97 2.47
CA LYS A 220 23.55 1.76 2.58
C LYS A 220 23.06 0.61 1.72
N LEU A 221 21.77 0.62 1.39
CA LEU A 221 21.13 -0.38 0.54
C LEU A 221 21.40 -0.11 -0.95
N GLY A 222 21.88 1.08 -1.32
CA GLY A 222 22.05 1.49 -2.72
C GLY A 222 20.73 1.34 -3.48
N LEU A 223 20.76 0.66 -4.62
CA LEU A 223 19.55 0.43 -5.42
C LEU A 223 18.51 -0.48 -4.74
N PHE A 224 18.90 -1.30 -3.75
CA PHE A 224 17.98 -2.19 -3.06
C PHE A 224 16.95 -1.44 -2.19
N ILE A 225 17.20 -0.17 -1.84
CA ILE A 225 16.18 0.68 -1.17
C ILE A 225 14.89 0.77 -1.99
N LEU A 226 14.99 0.67 -3.33
CA LEU A 226 13.83 0.70 -4.21
C LEU A 226 12.87 -0.46 -3.94
N GLY A 227 13.35 -1.59 -3.41
CA GLY A 227 12.49 -2.68 -2.95
C GLY A 227 11.53 -2.22 -1.86
N ASN A 228 12.07 -1.55 -0.83
CA ASN A 228 11.28 -0.99 0.27
C ASN A 228 10.37 0.16 -0.18
N ILE A 229 10.77 0.94 -1.18
CA ILE A 229 9.92 1.96 -1.79
C ILE A 229 8.79 1.33 -2.59
N PHE A 230 9.05 0.23 -3.30
CA PHE A 230 8.08 -0.44 -4.17
C PHE A 230 6.91 -1.02 -3.37
N LEU A 231 7.17 -1.42 -2.12
CA LEU A 231 6.17 -1.83 -1.14
C LEU A 231 5.06 -0.77 -0.91
N ALA A 232 5.32 0.51 -1.17
CA ALA A 232 4.31 1.58 -1.13
C ALA A 232 3.28 1.49 -2.26
N THR A 233 3.55 0.67 -3.27
CA THR A 233 2.71 0.47 -4.46
C THR A 233 2.19 -0.96 -4.59
N THR A 234 2.40 -1.81 -3.59
CA THR A 234 1.77 -3.13 -3.50
C THR A 234 0.25 -2.97 -3.54
N GLY A 235 -0.45 -3.79 -4.31
CA GLY A 235 -1.89 -3.62 -4.57
C GLY A 235 -2.20 -2.77 -5.80
N ALA A 236 -1.20 -2.14 -6.46
CA ALA A 236 -1.48 -1.31 -7.61
C ALA A 236 -1.98 -2.10 -8.83
N GLU A 237 -1.57 -3.36 -8.94
CA GLU A 237 -2.07 -4.34 -9.90
C GLU A 237 -3.56 -4.65 -9.73
N ALA A 238 -4.08 -4.56 -8.49
CA ALA A 238 -5.50 -4.74 -8.20
C ALA A 238 -6.36 -3.70 -8.94
N LEU A 239 -5.84 -2.47 -9.14
CA LEU A 239 -6.51 -1.44 -9.94
C LEU A 239 -6.80 -1.90 -11.37
N TYR A 240 -5.92 -2.74 -11.93
CA TYR A 240 -6.08 -3.24 -13.27
C TYR A 240 -6.84 -4.57 -13.31
N SER A 241 -6.64 -5.49 -12.35
CA SER A 241 -7.38 -6.77 -12.33
C SER A 241 -8.88 -6.60 -12.12
N ASP A 242 -9.29 -5.68 -11.25
CA ASP A 242 -10.69 -5.53 -10.86
C ASP A 242 -11.44 -4.46 -11.65
N LEU A 243 -10.86 -4.05 -12.79
CA LEU A 243 -11.45 -3.09 -13.71
C LEU A 243 -12.86 -3.49 -14.17
N GLY A 244 -13.09 -4.79 -14.39
CA GLY A 244 -14.37 -5.33 -14.86
C GLY A 244 -15.48 -5.26 -13.81
N HIS A 245 -15.16 -5.38 -12.53
CA HIS A 245 -16.12 -5.37 -11.43
C HIS A 245 -16.46 -3.95 -10.97
N VAL A 246 -15.46 -3.07 -10.94
CA VAL A 246 -15.57 -1.74 -10.31
C VAL A 246 -15.85 -0.65 -11.34
N GLY A 247 -15.34 -0.81 -12.55
CA GLY A 247 -15.45 0.19 -13.60
C GLY A 247 -14.40 1.29 -13.51
N LYS A 248 -13.85 1.62 -14.67
CA LYS A 248 -12.77 2.59 -14.87
C LYS A 248 -13.00 3.97 -14.27
N MET A 249 -14.23 4.50 -14.42
CA MET A 249 -14.55 5.85 -13.99
C MET A 249 -14.53 5.97 -12.47
N ASN A 250 -14.99 4.95 -11.75
CA ASN A 250 -14.96 4.93 -10.29
C ASN A 250 -13.52 5.01 -9.79
N ILE A 251 -12.61 4.21 -10.35
CA ILE A 251 -11.17 4.21 -10.01
C ILE A 251 -10.54 5.59 -10.29
N ARG A 252 -10.86 6.22 -11.44
CA ARG A 252 -10.30 7.55 -11.79
C ARG A 252 -10.75 8.66 -10.85
N ILE A 253 -11.98 8.61 -10.38
CA ILE A 253 -12.54 9.63 -9.47
C ILE A 253 -12.04 9.41 -8.04
N SER A 254 -11.98 8.16 -7.58
CA SER A 254 -11.53 7.85 -6.21
C SER A 254 -10.02 8.00 -6.03
N TRP A 255 -9.22 7.72 -7.06
CA TRP A 255 -7.76 7.69 -6.94
C TRP A 255 -7.13 8.98 -6.37
N PRO A 256 -7.49 10.20 -6.82
CA PRO A 256 -6.94 11.43 -6.26
C PRO A 256 -7.11 11.54 -4.74
N TYR A 257 -8.28 11.19 -4.21
CA TYR A 257 -8.55 11.22 -2.77
C TYR A 257 -7.64 10.23 -2.01
N ILE A 258 -7.53 9.00 -2.50
CA ILE A 258 -6.69 7.95 -1.92
C ILE A 258 -5.22 8.36 -1.93
N LYS A 259 -4.75 8.88 -3.07
CA LYS A 259 -3.39 9.38 -3.25
C LYS A 259 -3.08 10.50 -2.26
N ILE A 260 -3.98 11.46 -2.06
CA ILE A 260 -3.79 12.55 -1.10
C ILE A 260 -3.66 12.00 0.32
N CYS A 261 -4.54 11.09 0.74
CA CYS A 261 -4.48 10.49 2.08
C CYS A 261 -3.16 9.75 2.33
N LEU A 262 -2.70 8.96 1.35
CA LEU A 262 -1.41 8.25 1.43
C LEU A 262 -0.23 9.23 1.52
N ILE A 263 -0.19 10.26 0.66
CA ILE A 263 0.89 11.25 0.66
C ILE A 263 0.93 12.01 1.99
N LEU A 264 -0.23 12.45 2.49
CA LEU A 264 -0.31 13.11 3.79
C LEU A 264 0.21 12.22 4.91
N ASN A 265 -0.11 10.93 4.89
CA ASN A 265 0.39 9.99 5.88
C ASN A 265 1.92 9.85 5.81
N TYR A 266 2.50 9.66 4.63
CA TYR A 266 3.96 9.57 4.48
C TYR A 266 4.68 10.87 4.84
N LEU A 267 4.12 12.04 4.52
CA LEU A 267 4.65 13.33 4.93
C LEU A 267 4.56 13.50 6.45
N GLY A 268 3.46 13.08 7.08
CA GLY A 268 3.32 13.05 8.54
C GLY A 268 4.37 12.16 9.19
N GLN A 269 4.61 10.97 8.64
CA GLN A 269 5.64 10.05 9.15
C GLN A 269 7.04 10.66 9.05
N ALA A 270 7.34 11.39 7.98
CA ALA A 270 8.59 12.13 7.87
C ALA A 270 8.70 13.26 8.88
N ALA A 271 7.66 14.10 9.04
CA ALA A 271 7.66 15.20 10.00
C ALA A 271 7.86 14.70 11.44
N TRP A 272 7.17 13.62 11.80
CA TRP A 272 7.33 12.96 13.09
C TRP A 272 8.75 12.42 13.27
N LEU A 273 9.29 11.69 12.27
CA LEU A 273 10.65 11.17 12.30
C LEU A 273 11.70 12.26 12.50
N LEU A 274 11.56 13.41 11.84
CA LEU A 274 12.48 14.54 11.98
C LEU A 274 12.43 15.11 13.40
N THR A 275 11.26 15.16 14.01
CA THR A 275 11.06 15.66 15.38
C THR A 275 11.69 14.72 16.41
N VAL A 276 11.47 13.41 16.29
CA VAL A 276 11.97 12.44 17.28
C VAL A 276 13.43 12.02 17.05
N LYS A 277 14.00 12.34 15.89
CA LYS A 277 15.38 11.97 15.55
C LYS A 277 16.39 12.48 16.56
N GLU A 278 16.19 13.64 17.17
CA GLU A 278 17.11 14.20 18.16
C GLU A 278 16.97 13.58 19.56
N ASN A 279 15.94 12.75 19.78
CA ASN A 279 15.70 12.10 21.06
C ASN A 279 16.60 10.85 21.24
N PRO A 280 17.53 10.84 22.22
CA PRO A 280 18.44 9.72 22.45
C PRO A 280 17.73 8.39 22.79
N GLU A 281 16.59 8.43 23.47
CA GLU A 281 15.82 7.23 23.82
C GLU A 281 15.22 6.59 22.57
N MET A 282 14.73 7.40 21.64
CA MET A 282 14.18 6.93 20.36
C MET A 282 15.28 6.40 19.43
N GLN A 283 16.47 6.99 19.46
CA GLN A 283 17.63 6.49 18.71
C GLN A 283 18.12 5.12 19.21
N ALA A 284 17.91 4.82 20.50
CA ALA A 284 18.33 3.56 21.12
C ALA A 284 17.39 2.38 20.78
N LEU A 285 16.19 2.65 20.26
CA LEU A 285 15.26 1.60 19.83
C LEU A 285 15.79 0.90 18.57
N ALA A 286 15.90 -0.43 18.65
CA ALA A 286 16.34 -1.26 17.53
C ALA A 286 15.35 -1.25 16.35
N GLU A 287 14.06 -1.15 16.64
CA GLU A 287 12.99 -1.01 15.64
C GLU A 287 12.10 0.16 15.99
N ILE A 288 11.83 1.01 14.99
CA ILE A 288 10.87 2.11 15.09
C ILE A 288 9.84 1.97 13.98
N ASN A 289 8.57 2.09 14.34
CA ASN A 289 7.49 2.15 13.36
C ASN A 289 6.81 3.52 13.46
N PRO A 290 7.13 4.47 12.55
CA PRO A 290 6.57 5.82 12.58
C PRO A 290 5.04 5.82 12.49
N PHE A 291 4.45 4.83 11.81
CA PHE A 291 3.01 4.75 11.66
C PHE A 291 2.26 4.69 13.00
N PHE A 292 2.75 3.87 13.94
CA PHE A 292 2.06 3.63 15.23
C PHE A 292 2.44 4.65 16.31
N GLN A 293 3.47 5.46 16.08
CA GLN A 293 4.03 6.39 17.05
C GLN A 293 3.62 7.85 16.81
N MET A 294 3.02 8.12 15.65
CA MET A 294 2.38 9.38 15.27
C MET A 294 1.05 9.65 15.97
#